data_AF-A0A3R7FDJ2-F1
#
_entry.id   AF-A0A3R7FDJ2-F1
#
_cell.length_a   1.000
_cell.length_b   1.000
_cell.length_c   1.000
_cell.angle_alpha   90.00
_cell.angle_beta   90.00
_cell.angle_gamma   90.00
#
_symmetry.space_group_name_H-M   'P 1'
#
loop_
_entity.id
_entity.type
_entity.pdbx_description
1 polymer ?
#
loop_
_entity_poly.entity_id
_entity_poly.type
_entity_poly.pdbx_seq_one_letter_code
_entity_poly.pdbx_strand_id
1 'polypeptide(L)'
;MNLHELTAENKLFFFGESPHLKEANGTYKVYGYAIHPLKTMHPNEWPQIRVYLAEELKKAAPTLIGKPFGIDHITDLPYKVTYATWDDDAEAVYFEGEVGPEIAQLIRDGKVKGVSIELDWEVPGGKLEYVDGVAPRNFIFTGLDLIVNLEPGDPNAWVKLVEASWQNWFKKSFNSKLLKNMEVKKISLVEGVVPFEETATASIDVSWNAEDAEQRIRKWASKDGSGNKEMIDWNKYRKAFAWYNPEQIENFNSYKLPHHDIVNGKFSVVWHGVVAAMQTLLGARGGVQIPAIDRKAVYTHLAKHYRQFNREPPEFQEALILNLESKLNKFASTLEKLAEAVEADKKSKKGELQEATKTDKAVRLREKIVELEEKAKGAEKRALRAEAKLEAFKETVLNLLPSERVYRHWGWGPQQFVFQLKRVLRKDS
;
A
#
# COMPACT_ATOMS: atom_id res chain seq x y z
N MET A 1 -37.97 56.29 -5.04
CA MET A 1 -36.83 55.58 -5.67
C MET A 1 -37.36 54.21 -6.12
N ASN A 2 -37.08 53.84 -7.38
CA ASN A 2 -37.66 52.78 -8.24
C ASN A 2 -37.98 51.43 -7.56
N LEU A 3 -39.07 50.71 -7.88
CA LEU A 3 -39.66 50.18 -9.15
C LEU A 3 -38.87 49.00 -9.77
N HIS A 4 -39.62 47.90 -9.95
CA HIS A 4 -39.42 46.74 -10.84
C HIS A 4 -38.33 45.73 -10.41
N GLU A 5 -38.70 44.49 -10.04
CA GLU A 5 -38.95 43.31 -10.92
C GLU A 5 -37.79 42.32 -10.70
N LEU A 6 -37.90 40.98 -10.70
CA LEU A 6 -38.80 40.00 -11.32
C LEU A 6 -39.00 38.84 -10.31
N THR A 7 -40.21 38.35 -10.01
CA THR A 7 -41.02 37.36 -10.76
C THR A 7 -40.31 36.15 -11.36
N ALA A 8 -40.80 34.98 -10.94
CA ALA A 8 -40.78 33.66 -11.57
C ALA A 8 -40.17 33.54 -12.97
N GLU A 9 -39.21 32.63 -13.11
CA GLU A 9 -39.32 31.57 -14.10
C GLU A 9 -38.87 30.23 -13.49
N ASN A 10 -39.84 29.32 -13.37
CA ASN A 10 -39.62 27.90 -13.54
C ASN A 10 -38.77 27.67 -14.79
N LYS A 11 -37.53 27.21 -14.64
CA LYS A 11 -36.92 26.32 -15.64
C LYS A 11 -36.18 25.19 -14.93
N LEU A 12 -36.83 24.03 -14.93
CA LEU A 12 -36.14 22.75 -15.05
C LEU A 12 -35.09 22.91 -16.17
N PHE A 13 -33.81 22.86 -15.82
CA PHE A 13 -32.80 22.37 -16.76
C PHE A 13 -32.67 20.87 -16.52
N PHE A 14 -33.51 20.10 -17.22
CA PHE A 14 -33.15 18.76 -17.66
C PHE A 14 -32.58 18.89 -19.07
N PHE A 15 -31.28 19.11 -19.14
CA PHE A 15 -30.39 18.83 -20.27
C PHE A 15 -29.10 18.38 -19.57
N GLY A 16 -28.66 17.12 -19.67
CA GLY A 16 -28.20 16.53 -20.92
C GLY A 16 -26.87 17.19 -21.23
N GLU A 17 -25.76 16.43 -21.13
CA GLU A 17 -24.34 16.84 -21.07
C GLU A 17 -23.79 16.90 -19.63
N SER A 18 -22.63 16.31 -19.29
CA SER A 18 -21.61 15.71 -20.12
C SER A 18 -20.60 14.92 -19.26
N PRO A 19 -19.68 14.18 -19.89
CA PRO A 19 -18.74 13.24 -19.28
C PRO A 19 -17.68 14.00 -18.46
N HIS A 20 -16.67 13.29 -17.97
CA HIS A 20 -15.41 13.87 -17.46
C HIS A 20 -15.38 14.23 -15.97
N LEU A 21 -14.90 13.27 -15.18
CA LEU A 21 -14.22 13.55 -13.92
C LEU A 21 -12.83 14.11 -14.23
N LYS A 22 -12.76 15.39 -14.58
CA LYS A 22 -11.51 16.14 -14.54
C LYS A 22 -11.16 16.35 -13.06
N GLU A 23 -9.95 15.99 -12.61
CA GLU A 23 -9.34 16.84 -11.57
C GLU A 23 -9.21 18.25 -12.19
N ALA A 24 -9.21 19.32 -11.39
CA ALA A 24 -9.43 20.72 -11.83
C ALA A 24 -8.58 21.22 -13.04
N ASN A 25 -7.64 20.42 -13.55
CA ASN A 25 -6.67 20.69 -14.58
C ASN A 25 -6.77 19.75 -15.81
N GLY A 26 -7.73 18.83 -15.88
CA GLY A 26 -7.94 17.96 -17.06
C GLY A 26 -7.13 16.66 -17.11
N THR A 27 -6.49 16.25 -16.01
CA THR A 27 -5.75 14.98 -15.88
C THR A 27 -6.59 13.89 -15.19
N TYR A 28 -6.31 12.63 -15.52
CA TYR A 28 -6.97 11.42 -15.00
C TYR A 28 -5.94 10.43 -14.47
N LYS A 29 -6.23 9.79 -13.34
CA LYS A 29 -5.35 8.77 -12.76
C LYS A 29 -5.62 7.39 -13.36
N VAL A 30 -4.55 6.68 -13.64
CA VAL A 30 -4.55 5.29 -14.13
C VAL A 30 -3.66 4.42 -13.25
N TYR A 31 -3.94 3.12 -13.24
CA TYR A 31 -3.15 2.11 -12.55
C TYR A 31 -3.25 0.76 -13.27
N GLY A 32 -2.32 -0.14 -13.00
CA GLY A 32 -2.39 -1.52 -13.49
C GLY A 32 -1.09 -2.29 -13.33
N TYR A 33 -0.97 -3.38 -14.09
CA TYR A 33 0.24 -4.20 -14.13
C TYR A 33 0.90 -4.06 -15.50
N ALA A 34 2.16 -3.64 -15.49
CA ALA A 34 2.96 -3.32 -16.67
C ALA A 34 3.50 -4.58 -17.37
N ILE A 35 3.95 -5.57 -16.58
CA ILE A 35 4.51 -6.82 -17.08
C ILE A 35 4.64 -7.87 -15.96
N HIS A 36 4.45 -9.14 -16.33
CA HIS A 36 4.68 -10.33 -15.49
C HIS A 36 5.97 -11.06 -15.92
N PRO A 37 6.50 -12.01 -15.13
CA PRO A 37 7.51 -12.95 -15.61
C PRO A 37 6.91 -13.84 -16.70
N LEU A 38 7.47 -13.76 -17.91
CA LEU A 38 6.96 -14.53 -19.04
C LEU A 38 8.02 -14.75 -20.11
N LYS A 39 7.71 -15.68 -21.03
CA LYS A 39 8.42 -15.81 -22.31
C LYS A 39 7.53 -15.27 -23.42
N THR A 40 8.04 -14.37 -24.23
CA THR A 40 7.34 -13.87 -25.43
C THR A 40 8.02 -14.38 -26.69
N MET A 41 7.21 -14.67 -27.72
CA MET A 41 7.67 -15.15 -29.02
C MET A 41 7.46 -14.06 -30.07
N HIS A 42 8.55 -13.63 -30.70
CA HIS A 42 8.60 -12.63 -31.75
C HIS A 42 9.26 -13.25 -33.00
N PRO A 43 8.52 -13.99 -33.85
CA PRO A 43 9.10 -14.81 -34.91
C PRO A 43 9.91 -14.00 -35.94
N ASN A 44 9.58 -12.72 -36.10
CA ASN A 44 10.18 -11.81 -37.09
C ASN A 44 11.17 -10.81 -36.48
N GLU A 45 11.47 -10.92 -35.18
CA GLU A 45 12.37 -9.99 -34.49
C GLU A 45 13.47 -10.77 -33.76
N TRP A 46 14.65 -10.15 -33.64
CA TRP A 46 15.69 -10.67 -32.77
C TRP A 46 15.63 -9.97 -31.40
N PRO A 47 15.78 -10.70 -30.28
CA PRO A 47 15.75 -12.16 -30.19
C PRO A 47 14.33 -12.71 -30.36
N GLN A 48 14.21 -13.87 -31.01
CA GLN A 48 12.91 -14.48 -31.33
C GLN A 48 12.14 -14.92 -30.08
N ILE A 49 12.85 -15.32 -29.03
CA ILE A 49 12.25 -15.65 -27.74
C ILE A 49 12.87 -14.73 -26.70
N ARG A 50 12.05 -13.87 -26.09
CA ARG A 50 12.45 -13.00 -24.98
C ARG A 50 11.97 -13.61 -23.68
N VAL A 51 12.80 -13.57 -22.65
CA VAL A 51 12.48 -14.13 -21.34
C VAL A 51 12.60 -13.02 -20.29
N TYR A 52 11.50 -12.71 -19.64
CA TYR A 52 11.45 -11.72 -18.57
C TYR A 52 11.44 -12.43 -17.23
N LEU A 53 12.53 -12.28 -16.48
CA LEU A 53 12.75 -12.98 -15.22
C LEU A 53 12.23 -12.16 -14.05
N ALA A 54 11.59 -12.82 -13.09
CA ALA A 54 10.95 -12.17 -11.95
C ALA A 54 11.93 -11.33 -11.13
N GLU A 55 13.13 -11.83 -10.90
CA GLU A 55 14.17 -11.13 -10.13
C GLU A 55 14.65 -9.84 -10.83
N GLU A 56 14.72 -9.86 -12.16
CA GLU A 56 15.13 -8.70 -12.95
C GLU A 56 14.00 -7.67 -13.05
N LEU A 57 12.77 -8.12 -13.27
CA LEU A 57 11.59 -7.26 -13.25
C LEU A 57 11.40 -6.59 -11.89
N LYS A 58 11.56 -7.35 -10.80
CA LYS A 58 11.51 -6.83 -9.42
C LYS A 58 12.57 -5.77 -9.17
N LYS A 59 13.79 -5.99 -9.66
CA LYS A 59 14.90 -5.05 -9.55
C LYS A 59 14.66 -3.79 -10.40
N ALA A 60 14.10 -3.94 -11.60
CA ALA A 60 13.88 -2.86 -12.55
C ALA A 60 12.61 -2.04 -12.25
N ALA A 61 11.62 -2.58 -11.52
CA ALA A 61 10.32 -1.92 -11.28
C ALA A 61 10.41 -0.43 -10.87
N PRO A 62 11.29 -0.02 -9.92
CA PRO A 62 11.39 1.39 -9.54
C PRO A 62 11.88 2.31 -10.66
N THR A 63 12.56 1.78 -11.67
CA THR A 63 13.10 2.56 -12.80
C THR A 63 12.02 3.01 -13.78
N LEU A 64 10.81 2.44 -13.70
CA LEU A 64 9.66 2.86 -14.50
C LEU A 64 9.09 4.21 -14.04
N ILE A 65 9.37 4.63 -12.80
CA ILE A 65 8.91 5.91 -12.26
C ILE A 65 9.48 7.08 -13.07
N GLY A 66 8.61 7.98 -13.52
CA GLY A 66 8.94 9.15 -14.31
C GLY A 66 9.14 8.88 -15.80
N LYS A 67 9.00 7.61 -16.24
CA LYS A 67 9.07 7.24 -17.66
C LYS A 67 7.78 7.62 -18.39
N PRO A 68 7.87 8.01 -19.67
CA PRO A 68 6.73 8.44 -20.44
C PRO A 68 5.76 7.28 -20.69
N PHE A 69 4.49 7.63 -20.86
CA PHE A 69 3.56 6.75 -21.56
C PHE A 69 3.77 6.87 -23.07
N GLY A 70 3.49 5.80 -23.80
CA GLY A 70 3.44 5.79 -25.27
C GLY A 70 2.15 5.17 -25.81
N ILE A 71 1.99 5.16 -27.14
CA ILE A 71 0.98 4.37 -27.85
C ILE A 71 1.70 3.47 -28.85
N ASP A 72 1.43 2.16 -28.75
CA ASP A 72 1.87 1.13 -29.69
C ASP A 72 3.39 1.12 -29.99
N HIS A 73 4.25 1.64 -29.09
CA HIS A 73 5.70 1.82 -29.31
C HIS A 73 6.06 2.75 -30.46
N ILE A 74 5.13 3.63 -30.85
CA ILE A 74 5.28 4.53 -32.01
C ILE A 74 5.24 5.99 -31.58
N THR A 75 4.35 6.31 -30.62
CA THR A 75 4.07 7.71 -30.26
C THR A 75 4.26 7.93 -28.78
N ASP A 76 5.24 8.76 -28.43
CA ASP A 76 5.41 9.24 -27.06
C ASP A 76 4.26 10.17 -26.66
N LEU A 77 3.76 9.98 -25.44
CA LEU A 77 2.76 10.85 -24.83
C LEU A 77 3.43 11.76 -23.79
N PRO A 78 2.89 12.98 -23.56
CA PRO A 78 3.43 13.92 -22.56
C PRO A 78 3.12 13.51 -21.11
N TYR A 79 2.67 12.28 -20.90
CA TYR A 79 2.22 11.70 -19.63
C TYR A 79 3.29 10.80 -19.05
N LYS A 80 3.30 10.62 -17.72
CA LYS A 80 4.35 9.85 -17.05
C LYS A 80 3.78 8.91 -16.01
N VAL A 81 4.47 7.79 -15.84
CA VAL A 81 4.29 6.90 -14.70
C VAL A 81 4.71 7.65 -13.43
N THR A 82 3.82 7.72 -12.44
CA THR A 82 4.03 8.44 -11.18
C THR A 82 4.50 7.53 -10.06
N TYR A 83 4.19 6.23 -10.15
CA TYR A 83 4.60 5.22 -9.18
C TYR A 83 4.77 3.87 -9.88
N ALA A 84 5.74 3.06 -9.43
CA ALA A 84 5.90 1.70 -9.86
C ALA A 84 6.62 0.86 -8.80
N THR A 85 6.19 -0.38 -8.61
CA THR A 85 6.79 -1.34 -7.68
C THR A 85 6.57 -2.77 -8.16
N TRP A 86 7.32 -3.70 -7.60
CA TRP A 86 6.98 -5.11 -7.70
C TRP A 86 5.83 -5.44 -6.74
N ASP A 87 4.85 -6.20 -7.23
CA ASP A 87 3.77 -6.80 -6.46
C ASP A 87 4.07 -8.30 -6.30
N ASP A 88 4.29 -8.72 -5.05
CA ASP A 88 4.62 -10.11 -4.72
C ASP A 88 3.40 -11.04 -4.82
N ASP A 89 2.17 -10.53 -4.71
CA ASP A 89 0.95 -11.35 -4.79
C ASP A 89 0.51 -11.55 -6.24
N ALA A 90 0.65 -10.52 -7.08
CA ALA A 90 0.38 -10.61 -8.52
C ALA A 90 1.57 -11.14 -9.33
N GLU A 91 2.76 -11.26 -8.71
CA GLU A 91 4.03 -11.52 -9.38
C GLU A 91 4.24 -10.64 -10.61
N ALA A 92 4.11 -9.33 -10.45
CA ALA A 92 4.09 -8.38 -11.56
C ALA A 92 4.66 -7.00 -11.20
N VAL A 93 5.01 -6.21 -12.22
CA VAL A 93 5.33 -4.79 -12.04
C VAL A 93 4.04 -3.98 -12.00
N TYR A 94 3.65 -3.52 -10.81
CA TYR A 94 2.54 -2.57 -10.63
C TYR A 94 2.97 -1.16 -11.00
N PHE A 95 2.05 -0.37 -11.56
CA PHE A 95 2.27 1.04 -11.84
C PHE A 95 1.03 1.91 -11.59
N GLU A 96 1.29 3.20 -11.34
CA GLU A 96 0.30 4.28 -11.39
C GLU A 96 0.80 5.40 -12.30
N GLY A 97 -0.12 6.17 -12.86
CA GLY A 97 0.21 7.29 -13.72
C GLY A 97 -0.93 8.29 -13.88
N GLU A 98 -0.63 9.37 -14.60
CA GLU A 98 -1.59 10.41 -14.93
C GLU A 98 -1.65 10.61 -16.44
N VAL A 99 -2.86 10.61 -17.00
CA VAL A 99 -3.11 10.72 -18.43
C VAL A 99 -4.13 11.81 -18.76
N GLY A 100 -4.15 12.24 -20.02
CA GLY A 100 -5.10 13.24 -20.51
C GLY A 100 -6.50 12.68 -20.80
N PRO A 101 -7.45 13.56 -21.13
CA PRO A 101 -8.84 13.18 -21.43
C PRO A 101 -8.95 12.24 -22.64
N GLU A 102 -8.10 12.42 -23.65
CA GLU A 102 -8.07 11.59 -24.86
C GLU A 102 -7.69 10.14 -24.52
N ILE A 103 -6.64 9.94 -23.73
CA ILE A 103 -6.22 8.61 -23.29
C ILE A 103 -7.25 7.99 -22.34
N ALA A 104 -7.76 8.77 -21.39
CA ALA A 104 -8.82 8.30 -20.50
C ALA A 104 -10.05 7.82 -21.29
N GLN A 105 -10.40 8.49 -22.39
CA GLN A 105 -11.51 8.06 -23.23
C GLN A 105 -11.20 6.76 -23.97
N LEU A 106 -9.97 6.57 -24.48
CA LEU A 106 -9.56 5.30 -25.09
C LEU A 106 -9.68 4.11 -24.13
N ILE A 107 -9.28 4.31 -22.87
CA ILE A 107 -9.40 3.28 -21.82
C ILE A 107 -10.89 2.98 -21.55
N ARG A 108 -11.75 3.99 -21.41
CA ARG A 108 -13.20 3.81 -21.19
C ARG A 108 -13.89 3.09 -22.34
N ASP A 109 -13.50 3.41 -23.56
CA ASP A 109 -14.04 2.79 -24.77
C ASP A 109 -13.59 1.33 -24.91
N GLY A 110 -12.69 0.83 -24.04
CA GLY A 110 -12.10 -0.50 -24.14
C GLY A 110 -11.18 -0.66 -25.34
N LYS A 111 -10.67 0.45 -25.90
CA LYS A 111 -9.77 0.44 -27.07
C LYS A 111 -8.33 0.11 -26.70
N VAL A 112 -7.94 0.37 -25.45
CA VAL A 112 -6.65 -0.06 -24.92
C VAL A 112 -6.75 -1.54 -24.55
N LYS A 113 -6.08 -2.39 -25.32
CA LYS A 113 -6.08 -3.85 -25.13
C LYS A 113 -5.20 -4.30 -23.97
N GLY A 114 -4.20 -3.50 -23.62
CA GLY A 114 -3.23 -3.80 -22.57
C GLY A 114 -2.14 -2.73 -22.52
N VAL A 115 -1.07 -3.03 -21.80
CA VAL A 115 0.15 -2.21 -21.79
C VAL A 115 1.36 -3.04 -22.15
N SER A 116 2.43 -2.37 -22.56
CA SER A 116 3.70 -2.99 -22.91
C SER A 116 4.85 -2.14 -22.39
N ILE A 117 5.94 -2.78 -21.96
CA ILE A 117 7.09 -2.08 -21.42
C ILE A 117 8.15 -1.86 -22.49
N GLU A 118 8.89 -0.77 -22.33
CA GLU A 118 10.15 -0.56 -23.02
C GLU A 118 11.29 -0.63 -22.03
N LEU A 119 12.42 -1.23 -22.44
CA LEU A 119 13.58 -1.38 -21.58
C LEU A 119 14.89 -1.16 -22.32
N ASP A 120 15.93 -0.85 -21.55
CA ASP A 120 17.30 -0.69 -21.99
C ASP A 120 18.23 -1.55 -21.12
N TRP A 121 18.91 -2.51 -21.76
CA TRP A 121 19.89 -3.39 -21.15
C TRP A 121 21.34 -2.98 -21.43
N GLU A 122 21.60 -1.94 -22.21
CA GLU A 122 22.94 -1.43 -22.52
C GLU A 122 23.49 -0.50 -21.42
N VAL A 123 22.74 -0.37 -20.31
CA VAL A 123 23.19 0.31 -19.10
C VAL A 123 24.42 -0.38 -18.46
N PRO A 124 25.24 0.33 -17.67
CA PRO A 124 26.40 -0.27 -17.01
C PRO A 124 26.05 -1.53 -16.20
N GLY A 125 26.68 -2.65 -16.54
CA GLY A 125 26.45 -3.96 -15.93
C GLY A 125 25.25 -4.73 -16.50
N GLY A 126 24.51 -4.14 -17.43
CA GLY A 126 23.47 -4.79 -18.21
C GLY A 126 24.07 -5.76 -19.25
N LYS A 127 23.36 -6.86 -19.49
CA LYS A 127 23.77 -7.89 -20.46
C LYS A 127 22.58 -8.71 -20.92
N LEU A 128 22.72 -9.37 -22.06
CA LEU A 128 21.81 -10.42 -22.49
C LEU A 128 22.36 -11.78 -22.09
N GLU A 129 21.51 -12.64 -21.54
CA GLU A 129 21.85 -14.00 -21.14
C GLU A 129 20.92 -15.00 -21.83
N TYR A 130 21.45 -16.13 -22.27
CA TYR A 130 20.64 -17.21 -22.83
C TYR A 130 20.17 -18.16 -21.73
N VAL A 131 18.85 -18.21 -21.51
CA VAL A 131 18.16 -19.03 -20.51
C VAL A 131 16.95 -19.74 -21.15
N ASP A 132 17.21 -20.51 -22.21
CA ASP A 132 16.15 -21.11 -23.04
C ASP A 132 15.26 -20.04 -23.70
N GLY A 133 15.96 -19.09 -24.36
CA GLY A 133 15.47 -17.78 -24.79
C GLY A 133 16.45 -16.70 -24.33
N VAL A 134 16.30 -15.46 -24.78
CA VAL A 134 17.20 -14.36 -24.41
C VAL A 134 16.57 -13.53 -23.30
N ALA A 135 17.22 -13.49 -22.15
CA ALA A 135 16.83 -12.68 -21.01
C ALA A 135 17.74 -11.45 -20.85
N PRO A 136 17.18 -10.24 -20.77
CA PRO A 136 17.95 -9.08 -20.34
C PRO A 136 18.21 -9.15 -18.84
N ARG A 137 19.43 -8.81 -18.44
CA ARG A 137 19.89 -8.69 -17.06
C ARG A 137 20.25 -7.25 -16.77
N ASN A 138 19.95 -6.79 -15.56
CA ASN A 138 20.27 -5.46 -15.05
C ASN A 138 19.83 -4.35 -16.01
N PHE A 139 18.65 -4.50 -16.62
CA PHE A 139 18.05 -3.48 -17.47
C PHE A 139 17.30 -2.44 -16.64
N ILE A 140 16.97 -1.32 -17.28
CA ILE A 140 16.05 -0.32 -16.75
C ILE A 140 14.86 -0.17 -17.69
N PHE A 141 13.72 0.29 -17.19
CA PHE A 141 12.60 0.67 -18.04
C PHE A 141 12.83 2.05 -18.67
N THR A 142 12.38 2.22 -19.90
CA THR A 142 12.46 3.48 -20.67
C THR A 142 11.09 4.09 -20.95
N GLY A 143 10.02 3.29 -20.96
CA GLY A 143 8.67 3.73 -21.29
C GLY A 143 7.61 2.69 -20.93
N LEU A 144 6.35 3.11 -20.97
CA LEU A 144 5.17 2.26 -20.79
C LEU A 144 4.11 2.59 -21.85
N ASP A 145 3.89 1.67 -22.78
CA ASP A 145 3.03 1.91 -23.94
C ASP A 145 1.63 1.36 -23.72
N LEU A 146 0.64 2.16 -24.09
CA LEU A 146 -0.74 1.74 -24.21
C LEU A 146 -0.92 1.04 -25.56
N ILE A 147 -1.33 -0.22 -25.53
CA ILE A 147 -1.50 -1.01 -26.75
C ILE A 147 -2.93 -0.85 -27.24
N VAL A 148 -3.08 -0.25 -28.43
CA VAL A 148 -4.38 0.05 -29.05
C VAL A 148 -4.52 -0.75 -30.34
N ASN A 149 -3.54 -0.68 -31.24
CA ASN A 149 -3.60 -1.32 -32.55
C ASN A 149 -2.77 -2.61 -32.62
N LEU A 150 -1.79 -2.77 -31.73
CA LEU A 150 -0.97 -3.97 -31.65
C LEU A 150 -1.59 -5.03 -30.73
N GLU A 151 -0.89 -6.15 -30.57
CA GLU A 151 -1.19 -7.15 -29.56
C GLU A 151 -0.17 -7.01 -28.41
N PRO A 152 -0.62 -6.99 -27.15
CA PRO A 152 0.29 -6.87 -26.02
C PRO A 152 1.17 -8.11 -25.92
N GLY A 153 2.48 -7.91 -25.68
CA GLY A 153 3.41 -9.02 -25.50
C GLY A 153 3.08 -9.86 -24.25
N ASP A 154 2.60 -9.20 -23.20
CA ASP A 154 2.04 -9.84 -22.02
C ASP A 154 0.50 -9.70 -22.03
N PRO A 155 -0.26 -10.78 -22.24
CA PRO A 155 -1.72 -10.73 -22.31
C PRO A 155 -2.38 -10.41 -20.95
N ASN A 156 -1.63 -10.51 -19.85
CA ASN A 156 -2.12 -10.18 -18.51
C ASN A 156 -1.75 -8.76 -18.10
N ALA A 157 -0.99 -8.02 -18.91
CA ALA A 157 -0.67 -6.62 -18.64
C ALA A 157 -1.87 -5.72 -18.98
N TRP A 158 -2.29 -4.88 -18.03
CA TRP A 158 -3.51 -4.09 -18.16
C TRP A 158 -3.39 -2.72 -17.50
N VAL A 159 -4.32 -1.83 -17.88
CA VAL A 159 -4.48 -0.49 -17.31
C VAL A 159 -5.96 -0.18 -17.07
N LYS A 160 -6.27 0.49 -15.96
CA LYS A 160 -7.62 0.98 -15.63
C LYS A 160 -7.58 2.41 -15.14
N LEU A 161 -8.71 3.10 -15.30
CA LEU A 161 -8.94 4.40 -14.69
C LEU A 161 -9.33 4.24 -13.22
N VAL A 162 -8.89 5.19 -12.40
CA VAL A 162 -9.40 5.32 -11.03
C VAL A 162 -10.78 6.00 -11.10
N GLU A 163 -11.86 5.27 -10.82
CA GLU A 163 -13.22 5.82 -10.85
C GLU A 163 -13.56 6.64 -9.58
N ALA A 164 -14.39 7.68 -9.72
CA ALA A 164 -14.73 8.58 -8.60
C ALA A 164 -15.56 7.94 -7.49
N SER A 165 -16.23 6.81 -7.74
CA SER A 165 -16.88 6.01 -6.69
C SER A 165 -15.83 5.44 -5.71
N TRP A 166 -14.73 4.95 -6.26
CA TRP A 166 -13.54 4.52 -5.51
C TRP A 166 -12.83 5.70 -4.84
N GLN A 167 -12.63 6.83 -5.53
CA GLN A 167 -12.03 8.02 -4.92
C GLN A 167 -12.90 8.65 -3.84
N ASN A 168 -14.22 8.66 -3.97
CA ASN A 168 -15.13 9.17 -2.94
C ASN A 168 -15.26 8.22 -1.77
N TRP A 169 -15.18 6.91 -1.99
CA TRP A 169 -15.12 5.91 -0.93
C TRP A 169 -13.77 5.96 -0.18
N PHE A 170 -12.64 6.13 -0.88
CA PHE A 170 -11.35 6.41 -0.27
C PHE A 170 -11.34 7.76 0.44
N LYS A 171 -11.76 8.85 -0.20
CA LYS A 171 -11.82 10.18 0.42
C LYS A 171 -12.79 10.23 1.61
N LYS A 172 -13.94 9.55 1.60
CA LYS A 172 -14.82 9.44 2.79
C LYS A 172 -14.21 8.57 3.89
N SER A 173 -13.50 7.50 3.53
CA SER A 173 -12.83 6.62 4.49
C SER A 173 -11.52 7.21 5.04
N PHE A 174 -10.92 8.19 4.35
CA PHE A 174 -9.64 8.82 4.72
C PHE A 174 -9.75 10.31 5.12
N ASN A 175 -10.88 10.99 4.94
CA ASN A 175 -11.14 12.34 5.49
C ASN A 175 -11.55 12.35 6.97
N SER A 176 -11.15 11.33 7.75
CA SER A 176 -10.89 11.57 9.17
C SER A 176 -9.64 12.45 9.25
N LYS A 177 -9.54 13.26 10.30
CA LYS A 177 -8.47 14.22 10.66
C LYS A 177 -7.00 13.75 10.49
N LEU A 178 -6.77 12.49 10.12
CA LEU A 178 -5.47 11.84 9.93
C LEU A 178 -4.64 12.39 8.76
N LEU A 179 -5.26 12.69 7.60
CA LEU A 179 -4.49 13.02 6.40
C LEU A 179 -4.00 14.47 6.29
N LYS A 180 -4.67 15.44 6.94
CA LYS A 180 -4.15 16.83 6.97
C LYS A 180 -2.81 16.95 7.71
N ASN A 181 -2.44 15.95 8.51
CA ASN A 181 -1.13 15.84 9.15
C ASN A 181 -0.15 14.92 8.39
N MET A 182 -0.56 14.30 7.27
CA MET A 182 0.27 13.41 6.44
C MET A 182 0.75 14.02 5.11
N GLU A 183 0.26 15.19 4.70
CA GLU A 183 0.78 15.91 3.52
C GLU A 183 2.23 16.42 3.67
N VAL A 184 2.85 16.24 4.84
CA VAL A 184 4.28 16.46 5.07
C VAL A 184 4.93 15.18 5.62
N LYS A 185 4.78 14.05 4.93
CA LYS A 185 5.76 12.95 5.00
C LYS A 185 5.64 12.04 3.78
N LYS A 186 6.37 12.46 2.75
CA LYS A 186 6.88 11.67 1.63
C LYS A 186 7.10 10.21 2.06
N ILE A 187 6.26 9.29 1.58
CA ILE A 187 6.33 7.86 1.92
C ILE A 187 7.50 7.23 1.15
N SER A 188 8.57 6.93 1.87
CA SER A 188 9.54 5.89 1.52
C SER A 188 8.93 4.53 1.87
N LEU A 189 8.47 3.79 0.87
CA LEU A 189 8.00 2.42 1.07
C LEU A 189 9.22 1.50 1.30
N VAL A 190 9.22 0.83 2.46
CA VAL A 190 10.18 -0.20 2.94
C VAL A 190 11.60 0.27 3.27
N GLU A 191 11.79 1.52 3.70
CA GLU A 191 13.12 1.93 4.20
C GLU A 191 13.53 1.20 5.49
N GLY A 192 12.57 0.82 6.33
CA GLY A 192 12.86 0.27 7.66
C GLY A 192 13.43 -1.15 7.69
N VAL A 193 13.20 -1.97 6.66
CA VAL A 193 13.74 -3.34 6.61
C VAL A 193 15.19 -3.29 6.17
N VAL A 194 16.09 -3.86 6.97
CA VAL A 194 17.52 -3.91 6.61
C VAL A 194 17.68 -4.92 5.46
N PRO A 195 18.28 -4.55 4.32
CA PRO A 195 18.54 -5.49 3.24
C PRO A 195 19.40 -6.65 3.70
N PHE A 196 19.07 -7.85 3.24
CA PHE A 196 19.87 -9.05 3.52
C PHE A 196 21.27 -8.93 2.91
N GLU A 197 22.27 -9.22 3.71
CA GLU A 197 23.67 -9.38 3.31
C GLU A 197 24.17 -10.70 3.88
N GLU A 198 24.76 -11.54 3.04
CA GLU A 198 25.34 -12.81 3.49
C GLU A 198 26.65 -12.53 4.24
N THR A 199 26.64 -12.64 5.56
CA THR A 199 27.80 -12.41 6.41
C THR A 199 28.41 -13.73 6.89
N ALA A 200 29.66 -13.68 7.37
CA ALA A 200 30.32 -14.86 7.93
C ALA A 200 29.50 -15.43 9.11
N THR A 201 29.30 -16.75 9.13
CA THR A 201 28.62 -17.43 10.23
C THR A 201 29.58 -17.66 11.38
N ALA A 202 29.20 -17.28 12.60
CA ALA A 202 29.89 -17.73 13.82
C ALA A 202 29.67 -19.24 14.03
N SER A 203 30.51 -19.87 14.86
CA SER A 203 30.23 -21.26 15.29
C SER A 203 28.85 -21.34 15.96
N ILE A 204 28.13 -22.43 15.70
CA ILE A 204 26.76 -22.62 16.21
C ILE A 204 26.71 -22.66 17.74
N ASP A 205 27.81 -23.04 18.38
CA ASP A 205 27.95 -23.14 19.84
C ASP A 205 28.26 -21.80 20.52
N VAL A 206 28.43 -20.72 19.75
CA VAL A 206 28.68 -19.39 20.33
C VAL A 206 27.45 -18.93 21.10
N SER A 207 27.64 -18.72 22.41
CA SER A 207 26.65 -18.08 23.27
C SER A 207 26.42 -16.64 22.83
N TRP A 208 25.17 -16.19 22.84
CA TRP A 208 24.81 -14.86 22.38
C TRP A 208 23.91 -14.15 23.38
N ASN A 209 24.22 -12.88 23.66
CA ASN A 209 23.42 -11.98 24.48
C ASN A 209 23.25 -10.67 23.69
N ALA A 210 22.00 -10.20 23.56
CA ALA A 210 21.67 -9.03 22.76
C ALA A 210 22.37 -7.75 23.23
N GLU A 211 22.42 -7.51 24.55
CA GLU A 211 23.01 -6.29 25.12
C GLU A 211 24.54 -6.28 24.95
N ASP A 212 25.19 -7.42 25.20
CA ASP A 212 26.64 -7.56 25.03
C ASP A 212 27.04 -7.46 23.55
N ALA A 213 26.26 -8.10 22.67
CA ALA A 213 26.48 -8.03 21.23
C ALA A 213 26.31 -6.59 20.74
N GLU A 214 25.26 -5.89 21.17
CA GLU A 214 25.02 -4.50 20.81
C GLU A 214 26.18 -3.60 21.24
N GLN A 215 26.72 -3.77 22.44
CA GLN A 215 27.91 -3.01 22.88
C GLN A 215 29.13 -3.26 21.97
N ARG A 216 29.37 -4.51 21.58
CA ARG A 216 30.46 -4.85 20.64
C ARG A 216 30.20 -4.28 19.24
N ILE A 217 28.97 -4.35 18.75
CA ILE A 217 28.55 -3.79 17.47
C ILE A 217 28.72 -2.27 17.47
N ARG A 218 28.37 -1.56 18.56
CA ARG A 218 28.58 -0.12 18.67
C ARG A 218 30.06 0.24 18.53
N LYS A 219 30.95 -0.46 19.24
CA LYS A 219 32.40 -0.25 19.10
C LYS A 219 32.88 -0.52 17.68
N TRP A 220 32.44 -1.62 17.07
CA TRP A 220 32.78 -1.97 15.69
C TRP A 220 32.25 -0.95 14.67
N ALA A 221 31.06 -0.40 14.90
CA ALA A 221 30.42 0.58 14.02
C ALA A 221 30.94 2.01 14.24
N SER A 222 31.55 2.31 15.39
CA SER A 222 32.15 3.62 15.65
C SER A 222 33.48 3.79 14.92
N LYS A 223 33.72 4.99 14.37
CA LYS A 223 34.95 5.33 13.64
C LYS A 223 36.21 5.26 14.49
N ASP A 224 36.07 5.53 15.80
CA ASP A 224 37.16 5.58 16.78
C ASP A 224 37.19 4.34 17.71
N GLY A 225 36.29 3.39 17.53
CA GLY A 225 36.18 2.20 18.38
C GLY A 225 35.51 2.44 19.76
N SER A 226 35.05 3.65 20.05
CA SER A 226 34.48 4.02 21.35
C SER A 226 33.09 3.43 21.60
N GLY A 227 32.29 3.29 20.53
CA GLY A 227 30.85 3.04 20.61
C GLY A 227 30.02 4.26 21.03
N ASN A 228 30.64 5.44 21.12
CA ASN A 228 29.94 6.70 21.39
C ASN A 228 29.03 7.07 20.23
N LYS A 229 27.82 7.53 20.56
CA LYS A 229 26.74 7.83 19.60
C LYS A 229 27.20 8.76 18.48
N GLU A 230 27.99 9.78 18.81
CA GLU A 230 28.50 10.81 17.92
C GLU A 230 29.50 10.26 16.89
N MET A 231 30.11 9.12 17.19
CA MET A 231 31.14 8.48 16.37
C MET A 231 30.62 7.27 15.59
N ILE A 232 29.36 6.87 15.79
CA ILE A 232 28.73 5.74 15.10
C ILE A 232 28.57 6.04 13.62
N ASP A 233 29.06 5.13 12.78
CA ASP A 233 28.57 5.00 11.41
C ASP A 233 27.25 4.22 11.44
N TRP A 234 26.13 4.94 11.34
CA TRP A 234 24.79 4.35 11.42
C TRP A 234 24.47 3.40 10.25
N ASN A 235 25.07 3.62 9.08
CA ASN A 235 24.95 2.70 7.94
C ASN A 235 25.69 1.39 8.16
N LYS A 236 26.77 1.42 8.95
CA LYS A 236 27.48 0.23 9.41
C LYS A 236 26.74 -0.44 10.57
N TYR A 237 26.26 0.33 11.53
CA TYR A 237 25.51 -0.14 12.71
C TYR A 237 24.25 -0.91 12.31
N ARG A 238 23.46 -0.39 11.36
CA ARG A 238 22.19 -0.99 10.93
C ARG A 238 22.34 -2.42 10.41
N LYS A 239 23.51 -2.79 9.87
CA LYS A 239 23.77 -4.12 9.32
C LYS A 239 23.60 -5.26 10.35
N ALA A 240 23.68 -4.96 11.64
CA ALA A 240 23.53 -5.97 12.69
C ALA A 240 22.07 -6.32 13.03
N PHE A 241 21.11 -5.60 12.47
CA PHE A 241 19.69 -5.62 12.83
C PHE A 241 18.83 -6.03 11.63
N ALA A 242 17.62 -6.52 11.89
CA ALA A 242 16.70 -6.88 10.80
C ALA A 242 15.78 -5.72 10.41
N TRP A 243 15.61 -4.73 11.30
CA TRP A 243 14.74 -3.57 11.08
C TRP A 243 15.27 -2.33 11.79
N TYR A 244 15.02 -1.15 11.24
CA TYR A 244 15.26 0.15 11.88
C TYR A 244 14.15 1.17 11.58
N ASN A 245 14.01 2.19 12.43
CA ASN A 245 13.11 3.32 12.15
C ASN A 245 13.87 4.38 11.32
N PRO A 246 13.52 4.61 10.04
CA PRO A 246 14.19 5.60 9.19
C PRO A 246 14.00 7.05 9.67
N GLU A 247 12.98 7.30 10.48
CA GLU A 247 12.76 8.63 11.06
C GLU A 247 13.65 8.92 12.28
N GLN A 248 14.34 7.90 12.79
CA GLN A 248 15.17 7.97 14.00
C GLN A 248 16.52 7.25 13.80
N ILE A 249 17.19 7.51 12.68
CA ILE A 249 18.45 6.82 12.32
C ILE A 249 19.55 6.99 13.39
N GLU A 250 19.61 8.12 14.09
CA GLU A 250 20.61 8.40 15.12
C GLU A 250 20.17 8.00 16.53
N ASN A 251 19.32 6.98 16.66
CA ASN A 251 18.82 6.51 17.96
C ASN A 251 19.07 5.01 18.08
N PHE A 252 19.86 4.55 19.06
CA PHE A 252 20.10 3.12 19.24
C PHE A 252 18.79 2.31 19.38
N ASN A 253 17.78 2.89 20.04
CA ASN A 253 16.49 2.23 20.25
C ASN A 253 15.66 2.10 18.97
N SER A 254 16.02 2.74 17.86
CA SER A 254 15.31 2.62 16.59
C SER A 254 15.62 1.32 15.86
N TYR A 255 16.71 0.64 16.21
CA TYR A 255 17.15 -0.60 15.59
C TYR A 255 16.61 -1.81 16.36
N LYS A 256 16.03 -2.78 15.64
CA LYS A 256 15.30 -3.91 16.23
C LYS A 256 15.81 -5.24 15.71
N LEU A 257 15.66 -6.25 16.55
CA LEU A 257 16.00 -7.65 16.24
C LEU A 257 17.49 -7.82 15.87
N PRO A 258 18.42 -7.49 16.80
CA PRO A 258 19.84 -7.78 16.60
C PRO A 258 20.05 -9.28 16.47
N HIS A 259 20.88 -9.69 15.52
CA HIS A 259 21.17 -11.11 15.25
C HIS A 259 22.61 -11.36 14.77
N HIS A 260 23.43 -10.31 14.74
CA HIS A 260 24.86 -10.36 14.50
C HIS A 260 25.64 -10.09 15.79
N ASP A 261 26.95 -10.36 15.76
CA ASP A 261 27.90 -10.00 16.81
C ASP A 261 29.31 -9.84 16.20
N ILE A 262 30.25 -9.37 17.02
CA ILE A 262 31.68 -9.37 16.72
C ILE A 262 32.33 -10.58 17.41
N VAL A 263 32.57 -11.65 16.65
CA VAL A 263 33.17 -12.89 17.13
C VAL A 263 34.60 -12.99 16.58
N ASN A 264 35.59 -13.13 17.47
CA ASN A 264 37.01 -13.16 17.10
C ASN A 264 37.45 -11.98 16.20
N GLY A 265 36.92 -10.79 16.48
CA GLY A 265 37.19 -9.57 15.71
C GLY A 265 36.49 -9.47 14.36
N LYS A 266 35.62 -10.43 14.02
CA LYS A 266 34.88 -10.45 12.75
C LYS A 266 33.39 -10.19 12.99
N PHE A 267 32.80 -9.38 12.11
CA PHE A 267 31.34 -9.22 12.07
C PHE A 267 30.72 -10.50 11.53
N SER A 268 29.89 -11.15 12.33
CA SER A 268 29.34 -12.45 12.02
C SER A 268 27.89 -12.57 12.43
N VAL A 269 27.09 -13.25 11.62
CA VAL A 269 25.76 -13.69 12.03
C VAL A 269 25.91 -14.79 13.08
N VAL A 270 25.13 -14.73 14.16
CA VAL A 270 25.20 -15.70 15.26
C VAL A 270 23.87 -16.45 15.36
N TRP A 271 23.93 -17.78 15.34
CA TRP A 271 22.74 -18.65 15.33
C TRP A 271 21.74 -18.32 16.44
N HIS A 272 22.21 -18.23 17.69
CA HIS A 272 21.38 -17.88 18.84
C HIS A 272 20.74 -16.48 18.72
N GLY A 273 21.42 -15.52 18.07
CA GLY A 273 20.86 -14.21 17.76
C GLY A 273 19.75 -14.27 16.72
N VAL A 274 19.94 -15.05 15.65
CA VAL A 274 18.93 -15.28 14.61
C VAL A 274 17.67 -15.94 15.19
N VAL A 275 17.85 -16.94 16.05
CA VAL A 275 16.73 -17.62 16.75
C VAL A 275 15.99 -16.64 17.67
N ALA A 276 16.71 -15.88 18.50
CA ALA A 276 16.10 -14.91 19.41
C ALA A 276 15.33 -13.81 18.66
N ALA A 277 15.89 -13.29 17.56
CA ALA A 277 15.23 -12.34 16.68
C ALA A 277 13.96 -12.93 16.06
N MET A 278 14.02 -14.14 15.52
CA MET A 278 12.87 -14.81 14.91
C MET A 278 11.76 -15.09 15.93
N GLN A 279 12.10 -15.60 17.11
CA GLN A 279 11.13 -15.82 18.17
C GLN A 279 10.45 -14.52 18.62
N THR A 280 11.23 -13.43 18.76
CA THR A 280 10.68 -12.11 19.13
C THR A 280 9.77 -11.58 18.02
N LEU A 281 10.14 -11.76 16.75
CA LEU A 281 9.27 -11.43 15.63
C LEU A 281 7.96 -12.22 15.73
N LEU A 282 8.00 -13.52 16.00
CA LEU A 282 6.85 -14.40 16.14
C LEU A 282 6.07 -14.23 17.46
N GLY A 283 6.40 -13.23 18.28
CA GLY A 283 5.61 -12.85 19.46
C GLY A 283 6.15 -13.32 20.80
N ALA A 284 7.30 -13.98 20.85
CA ALA A 284 7.96 -14.28 22.11
C ALA A 284 8.27 -12.99 22.89
N ARG A 285 8.19 -13.04 24.22
CA ARG A 285 8.46 -11.91 25.13
C ARG A 285 7.63 -10.65 24.82
N GLY A 286 6.40 -10.82 24.31
CA GLY A 286 5.50 -9.72 23.99
C GLY A 286 5.66 -9.15 22.57
N GLY A 287 6.55 -9.73 21.77
CA GLY A 287 6.75 -9.37 20.37
C GLY A 287 7.63 -8.13 20.15
N VAL A 288 7.88 -7.83 18.88
CA VAL A 288 8.59 -6.62 18.45
C VAL A 288 7.61 -5.56 17.93
N GLN A 289 7.88 -4.30 18.28
CA GLN A 289 7.12 -3.14 17.83
C GLN A 289 7.67 -2.62 16.49
N ILE A 290 7.16 -3.16 15.39
CA ILE A 290 7.43 -2.73 14.01
C ILE A 290 6.12 -2.66 13.21
N PRO A 291 6.04 -1.89 12.10
CA PRO A 291 4.86 -1.85 11.23
C PRO A 291 4.45 -3.25 10.74
N ALA A 292 3.14 -3.51 10.68
CA ALA A 292 2.63 -4.83 10.28
C ALA A 292 3.10 -5.24 8.86
N ILE A 293 3.17 -4.26 7.95
CA ILE A 293 3.61 -4.44 6.56
C ILE A 293 5.08 -4.89 6.45
N ASP A 294 5.93 -4.51 7.41
CA ASP A 294 7.36 -4.88 7.39
C ASP A 294 7.62 -6.29 7.97
N ARG A 295 6.66 -6.86 8.71
CA ARG A 295 6.87 -8.12 9.45
C ARG A 295 7.22 -9.29 8.55
N LYS A 296 6.57 -9.43 7.40
CA LYS A 296 6.84 -10.52 6.43
C LYS A 296 8.21 -10.37 5.78
N ALA A 297 8.62 -9.14 5.47
CA ALA A 297 9.95 -8.86 4.92
C ALA A 297 11.06 -9.12 5.97
N VAL A 298 10.86 -8.73 7.23
CA VAL A 298 11.76 -9.06 8.35
C VAL A 298 11.82 -10.57 8.61
N TYR A 299 10.70 -11.28 8.53
CA TYR A 299 10.68 -12.75 8.60
C TYR A 299 11.54 -13.35 7.48
N THR A 300 11.36 -12.88 6.24
CA THR A 300 12.11 -13.36 5.08
C THR A 300 13.62 -13.09 5.23
N HIS A 301 14.01 -11.93 5.77
CA HIS A 301 15.39 -11.60 6.12
C HIS A 301 15.99 -12.62 7.09
N LEU A 302 15.31 -12.86 8.22
CA LEU A 302 15.78 -13.82 9.23
C LEU A 302 15.78 -15.26 8.70
N ALA A 303 14.80 -15.64 7.88
CA ALA A 303 14.72 -16.95 7.25
C ALA A 303 15.91 -17.24 6.33
N LYS A 304 16.47 -16.23 5.65
CA LYS A 304 17.72 -16.38 4.88
C LYS A 304 18.91 -16.71 5.79
N HIS A 305 19.01 -16.05 6.95
CA HIS A 305 20.04 -16.38 7.94
C HIS A 305 19.84 -17.79 8.54
N TYR A 306 18.60 -18.27 8.73
CA TYR A 306 18.37 -19.68 9.11
C TYR A 306 19.01 -20.66 8.12
N ARG A 307 18.85 -20.39 6.82
CA ARG A 307 19.45 -21.21 5.75
C ARG A 307 20.97 -21.14 5.73
N GLN A 308 21.60 -20.03 6.12
CA GLN A 308 23.07 -19.97 6.27
C GLN A 308 23.59 -20.96 7.32
N PHE A 309 22.77 -21.36 8.30
CA PHE A 309 23.10 -22.40 9.28
C PHE A 309 22.58 -23.79 8.89
N ASN A 310 22.08 -23.97 7.66
CA ASN A 310 21.42 -25.19 7.19
C ASN A 310 20.25 -25.60 8.12
N ARG A 311 19.46 -24.63 8.55
CA ARG A 311 18.28 -24.83 9.41
C ARG A 311 17.04 -24.29 8.71
N GLU A 312 15.91 -24.92 8.99
CA GLU A 312 14.60 -24.45 8.54
C GLU A 312 14.04 -23.41 9.52
N PRO A 313 13.52 -22.27 9.04
CA PRO A 313 12.85 -21.30 9.89
C PRO A 313 11.53 -21.84 10.45
N PRO A 314 11.11 -21.43 11.66
CA PRO A 314 9.79 -21.74 12.17
C PRO A 314 8.70 -21.18 11.26
N GLU A 315 7.56 -21.85 11.20
CA GLU A 315 6.41 -21.40 10.40
C GLU A 315 5.98 -19.98 10.78
N PHE A 316 5.81 -19.13 9.78
CA PHE A 316 5.26 -17.80 9.98
C PHE A 316 3.73 -17.91 10.15
N GLN A 317 3.27 -18.08 11.39
CA GLN A 317 1.84 -18.20 11.67
C GLN A 317 1.14 -16.84 11.56
N GLU A 318 0.65 -16.52 10.36
CA GLU A 318 -0.15 -15.34 9.98
C GLU A 318 -1.60 -15.35 10.52
N ALA A 319 -1.91 -16.07 11.60
CA ALA A 319 -3.29 -16.33 12.03
C ALA A 319 -4.13 -15.07 12.33
N LEU A 320 -3.50 -13.92 12.52
CA LEU A 320 -4.19 -12.63 12.66
C LEU A 320 -4.47 -11.95 11.31
N ILE A 321 -3.56 -12.07 10.33
CA ILE A 321 -3.65 -11.43 9.01
C ILE A 321 -4.61 -12.21 8.12
N LEU A 322 -4.48 -13.55 8.06
CA LEU A 322 -5.39 -14.42 7.29
C LEU A 322 -6.85 -14.33 7.76
N ASN A 323 -7.09 -14.13 9.06
CA ASN A 323 -8.44 -13.94 9.60
C ASN A 323 -9.01 -12.56 9.26
N LEU A 324 -8.16 -11.53 9.21
CA LEU A 324 -8.54 -10.19 8.76
C LEU A 324 -8.81 -10.17 7.26
N GLU A 325 -7.93 -10.76 6.44
CA GLU A 325 -8.11 -10.91 4.99
C GLU A 325 -9.33 -11.76 4.66
N SER A 326 -9.54 -12.87 5.36
CA SER A 326 -10.76 -13.70 5.20
C SER A 326 -12.03 -12.92 5.57
N LYS A 327 -11.99 -12.11 6.63
CA LYS A 327 -13.13 -11.25 7.03
C LYS A 327 -13.33 -10.09 6.07
N LEU A 328 -12.26 -9.46 5.59
CA LEU A 328 -12.28 -8.39 4.58
C LEU A 328 -12.80 -8.92 3.25
N ASN A 329 -12.36 -10.09 2.80
CA ASN A 329 -12.84 -10.73 1.58
C ASN A 329 -14.31 -11.17 1.70
N LYS A 330 -14.73 -11.67 2.88
CA LYS A 330 -16.15 -11.93 3.16
C LYS A 330 -16.98 -10.66 3.17
N PHE A 331 -16.46 -9.57 3.72
CA PHE A 331 -17.15 -8.28 3.76
C PHE A 331 -17.23 -7.65 2.36
N ALA A 332 -16.13 -7.65 1.60
CA ALA A 332 -16.05 -7.17 0.22
C ALA A 332 -16.99 -7.95 -0.71
N SER A 333 -16.98 -9.28 -0.65
CA SER A 333 -17.91 -10.11 -1.43
C SER A 333 -19.37 -9.92 -1.00
N THR A 334 -19.64 -9.56 0.26
CA THR A 334 -20.99 -9.19 0.71
C THR A 334 -21.40 -7.83 0.15
N LEU A 335 -20.48 -6.87 0.07
CA LEU A 335 -20.71 -5.55 -0.54
C LEU A 335 -20.90 -5.64 -2.06
N GLU A 336 -20.14 -6.47 -2.76
CA GLU A 336 -20.34 -6.74 -4.19
C GLU A 336 -21.73 -7.32 -4.44
N LYS A 337 -22.12 -8.36 -3.70
CA LYS A 337 -23.47 -8.94 -3.82
C LYS A 337 -24.59 -7.94 -3.52
N LEU A 338 -24.38 -7.06 -2.53
CA LEU A 338 -25.32 -5.96 -2.23
C LEU A 338 -25.36 -4.92 -3.35
N ALA A 339 -24.22 -4.56 -3.93
CA ALA A 339 -24.14 -3.62 -5.05
C ALA A 339 -24.79 -4.19 -6.31
N GLU A 340 -24.54 -5.46 -6.62
CA GLU A 340 -25.18 -6.18 -7.73
C GLU A 340 -26.69 -6.27 -7.54
N ALA A 341 -27.16 -6.60 -6.32
CA ALA A 341 -28.59 -6.62 -6.01
C ALA A 341 -29.24 -5.24 -6.15
N VAL A 342 -28.54 -4.17 -5.77
CA VAL A 342 -29.02 -2.78 -5.92
C VAL A 342 -29.06 -2.36 -7.40
N GLU A 343 -28.06 -2.72 -8.20
CA GLU A 343 -28.06 -2.42 -9.64
C GLU A 343 -29.08 -3.26 -10.42
N ALA A 344 -29.31 -4.51 -10.02
CA ALA A 344 -30.39 -5.34 -10.53
C ALA A 344 -31.77 -4.76 -10.19
N ASP A 345 -31.99 -4.31 -8.95
CA ASP A 345 -33.25 -3.66 -8.52
C ASP A 345 -33.46 -2.30 -9.22
N LYS A 346 -32.38 -1.53 -9.45
CA LYS A 346 -32.43 -0.30 -10.28
C LYS A 346 -32.77 -0.60 -11.73
N LYS A 347 -32.19 -1.65 -12.35
CA LYS A 347 -32.52 -2.05 -13.73
C LYS A 347 -33.96 -2.55 -13.85
N SER A 348 -34.41 -3.37 -12.90
CA SER A 348 -35.80 -3.86 -12.83
C SER A 348 -36.78 -2.70 -12.68
N LYS A 349 -36.53 -1.77 -11.75
CA LYS A 349 -37.36 -0.57 -11.56
C LYS A 349 -37.28 0.41 -12.72
N LYS A 350 -36.15 0.51 -13.45
CA LYS A 350 -36.01 1.35 -14.65
C LYS A 350 -36.76 0.76 -15.85
N GLY A 351 -36.82 -0.56 -15.98
CA GLY A 351 -37.67 -1.27 -16.94
C GLY A 351 -39.16 -1.08 -16.62
N GLU A 352 -39.54 -1.26 -15.35
CA GLU A 352 -40.89 -0.96 -14.86
C GLU A 352 -41.26 0.54 -15.03
N LEU A 353 -40.31 1.47 -14.91
CA LEU A 353 -40.52 2.90 -15.11
C LEU A 353 -40.75 3.28 -16.59
N GLN A 354 -40.18 2.52 -17.53
CA GLN A 354 -40.42 2.70 -18.96
C GLN A 354 -41.81 2.18 -19.37
N GLU A 355 -42.24 1.07 -18.79
CA GLU A 355 -43.55 0.45 -19.06
C GLU A 355 -44.71 1.10 -18.28
N ALA A 356 -44.44 1.65 -17.09
CA ALA A 356 -45.42 2.33 -16.23
C ALA A 356 -45.71 3.79 -16.62
N THR A 357 -45.19 4.28 -17.75
CA THR A 357 -45.63 5.56 -18.33
C THR A 357 -47.11 5.58 -18.76
N LYS A 358 -47.85 4.47 -18.57
CA LYS A 358 -49.27 4.37 -18.96
C LYS A 358 -50.31 4.22 -17.86
N THR A 359 -50.02 4.05 -16.56
CA THR A 359 -51.11 3.98 -15.53
C THR A 359 -50.68 4.26 -14.07
N ASP A 360 -51.68 4.70 -13.29
CA ASP A 360 -51.82 5.10 -11.87
C ASP A 360 -50.96 4.42 -10.76
N LYS A 361 -50.20 3.35 -11.06
CA LYS A 361 -49.28 2.70 -10.11
C LYS A 361 -48.00 3.51 -9.85
N ALA A 362 -47.56 4.32 -10.81
CA ALA A 362 -46.33 5.11 -10.72
C ALA A 362 -46.42 6.23 -9.66
N VAL A 363 -47.62 6.76 -9.40
CA VAL A 363 -47.83 7.81 -8.38
C VAL A 363 -47.66 7.21 -6.98
N ARG A 364 -48.29 6.05 -6.71
CA ARG A 364 -48.17 5.35 -5.41
C ARG A 364 -46.75 4.86 -5.12
N LEU A 365 -45.99 4.50 -6.15
CA LEU A 365 -44.57 4.12 -5.97
C LEU A 365 -43.70 5.35 -5.64
N ARG A 366 -43.97 6.50 -6.25
CA ARG A 366 -43.28 7.77 -5.94
C ARG A 366 -43.55 8.21 -4.50
N GLU A 367 -44.79 8.10 -4.03
CA GLU A 367 -45.16 8.40 -2.63
C GLU A 367 -44.38 7.53 -1.65
N LYS A 368 -44.26 6.22 -1.91
CA LYS A 368 -43.48 5.30 -1.07
C LYS A 368 -41.98 5.57 -1.10
N ILE A 369 -41.42 5.99 -2.24
CA ILE A 369 -39.99 6.34 -2.34
C ILE A 369 -39.71 7.59 -1.50
N VAL A 370 -40.56 8.61 -1.58
CA VAL A 370 -40.45 9.82 -0.75
C VAL A 370 -40.53 9.47 0.74
N GLU A 371 -41.46 8.60 1.13
CA GLU A 371 -41.60 8.14 2.52
C GLU A 371 -40.34 7.39 3.03
N LEU A 372 -39.72 6.56 2.18
CA LEU A 372 -38.50 5.84 2.52
C LEU A 372 -37.29 6.77 2.61
N GLU A 373 -37.19 7.79 1.76
CA GLU A 373 -36.15 8.81 1.82
C GLU A 373 -36.24 9.65 3.10
N GLU A 374 -37.46 10.00 3.53
CA GLU A 374 -37.66 10.71 4.81
C GLU A 374 -37.28 9.83 6.01
N LYS A 375 -37.64 8.54 5.98
CA LYS A 375 -37.23 7.57 7.02
C LYS A 375 -35.72 7.40 7.08
N ALA A 376 -35.04 7.38 5.93
CA ALA A 376 -33.59 7.29 5.85
C ALA A 376 -32.91 8.54 6.44
N LYS A 377 -33.38 9.75 6.09
CA LYS A 377 -32.91 11.02 6.68
C LYS A 377 -33.11 11.05 8.20
N GLY A 378 -34.24 10.52 8.69
CA GLY A 378 -34.51 10.39 10.11
C GLY A 378 -33.60 9.39 10.83
N ALA A 379 -33.18 8.30 10.18
CA ALA A 379 -32.21 7.35 10.70
C ALA A 379 -30.80 7.96 10.77
N GLU A 380 -30.37 8.66 9.72
CA GLU A 380 -29.09 9.37 9.66
C GLU A 380 -28.96 10.41 10.76
N LYS A 381 -30.00 11.24 10.96
CA LYS A 381 -30.03 12.24 12.04
C LYS A 381 -29.96 11.61 13.45
N ARG A 382 -30.52 10.40 13.62
CA ARG A 382 -30.43 9.65 14.88
C ARG A 382 -29.04 9.07 15.11
N ALA A 383 -28.38 8.56 14.07
CA ALA A 383 -26.99 8.09 14.13
C ALA A 383 -26.05 9.25 14.51
N LEU A 384 -26.17 10.39 13.84
CA LEU A 384 -25.39 11.61 14.13
C LEU A 384 -25.57 12.09 15.58
N ARG A 385 -26.80 12.01 16.11
CA ARG A 385 -27.08 12.36 17.52
C ARG A 385 -26.50 11.33 18.49
N ALA A 386 -26.46 10.05 18.14
CA ALA A 386 -25.86 9.01 18.95
C ALA A 386 -24.32 9.16 19.00
N GLU A 387 -23.69 9.47 17.87
CA GLU A 387 -22.26 9.78 17.79
C GLU A 387 -21.92 11.03 18.61
N ALA A 388 -22.69 12.11 18.47
CA ALA A 388 -22.48 13.32 19.28
C ALA A 388 -22.62 13.05 20.79
N LYS A 389 -23.56 12.20 21.20
CA LYS A 389 -23.70 11.78 22.61
C LYS A 389 -22.52 10.93 23.07
N LEU A 390 -22.03 10.02 22.22
CA LEU A 390 -20.85 9.20 22.52
C LEU A 390 -19.61 10.08 22.70
N GLU A 391 -19.45 11.10 21.85
CA GLU A 391 -18.31 12.01 21.94
C GLU A 391 -18.37 12.91 23.18
N ALA A 392 -19.54 13.47 23.49
CA ALA A 392 -19.76 14.22 24.73
C ALA A 392 -19.53 13.35 25.98
N PHE A 393 -19.91 12.07 25.93
CA PHE A 393 -19.62 11.11 26.99
C PHE A 393 -18.12 10.85 27.13
N LYS A 394 -17.39 10.63 26.02
CA LYS A 394 -15.92 10.46 26.05
C LYS A 394 -15.25 11.69 26.64
N GLU A 395 -15.65 12.89 26.23
CA GLU A 395 -15.10 14.14 26.75
C GLU A 395 -15.37 14.29 28.25
N THR A 396 -16.59 13.97 28.70
CA THR A 396 -16.93 13.97 30.13
C THR A 396 -16.06 13.00 30.92
N VAL A 397 -15.88 11.77 30.43
CA VAL A 397 -15.02 10.76 31.08
C VAL A 397 -13.56 11.21 31.10
N LEU A 398 -13.06 11.83 30.04
CA LEU A 398 -11.69 12.36 29.98
C LEU A 398 -11.48 13.54 30.93
N ASN A 399 -12.49 14.40 31.10
CA ASN A 399 -12.42 15.54 32.02
C ASN A 399 -12.55 15.13 33.50
N LEU A 400 -13.18 13.99 33.78
CA LEU A 400 -13.22 13.39 35.12
C LEU A 400 -11.89 12.72 35.51
N LEU A 401 -11.01 12.44 34.53
CA LEU A 401 -9.69 11.91 34.83
C LEU A 401 -8.81 13.00 35.44
N PRO A 402 -8.07 12.71 36.52
CA PRO A 402 -7.15 13.67 37.09
C PRO A 402 -6.02 13.97 36.10
N SER A 403 -5.42 15.15 36.23
CA SER A 403 -4.35 15.60 35.35
C SER A 403 -3.20 14.59 35.33
N GLU A 404 -2.44 14.59 34.24
CA GLU A 404 -1.36 13.63 34.04
C GLU A 404 -0.31 13.68 35.15
N ARG A 405 -0.07 14.86 35.70
CA ARG A 405 0.79 15.02 36.86
C ARG A 405 0.26 14.28 38.08
N VAL A 406 -1.06 14.26 38.31
CA VAL A 406 -1.66 13.65 39.51
C VAL A 406 -1.61 12.12 39.45
N TYR A 407 -2.09 11.50 38.37
CA TYR A 407 -2.13 10.03 38.35
C TYR A 407 -0.75 9.38 38.16
N ARG A 408 0.24 10.09 37.61
CA ARG A 408 1.63 9.60 37.53
C ARG A 408 2.31 9.43 38.90
N HIS A 409 1.75 10.02 39.96
CA HIS A 409 2.21 9.79 41.35
C HIS A 409 1.39 8.72 42.07
N TRP A 410 0.39 8.12 41.42
CA TRP A 410 -0.35 6.99 41.99
C TRP A 410 0.41 5.68 41.85
N GLY A 411 0.00 4.66 42.59
CA GLY A 411 0.53 3.30 42.44
C GLY A 411 0.27 2.73 41.04
N TRP A 412 1.01 1.67 40.68
CA TRP A 412 1.00 1.09 39.33
C TRP A 412 -0.38 0.62 38.85
N GLY A 413 -1.20 0.05 39.73
CA GLY A 413 -2.56 -0.42 39.38
C GLY A 413 -3.49 0.71 38.89
N PRO A 414 -3.70 1.79 39.67
CA PRO A 414 -4.46 2.96 39.23
C PRO A 414 -3.92 3.63 37.95
N GLN A 415 -2.60 3.64 37.74
CA GLN A 415 -2.01 4.12 36.49
C GLN A 415 -2.44 3.27 35.29
N GLN A 416 -2.35 1.94 35.42
CA GLN A 416 -2.77 1.00 34.38
C GLN A 416 -4.26 1.17 34.03
N PHE A 417 -5.13 1.39 35.02
CA PHE A 417 -6.54 1.67 34.79
C PHE A 417 -6.76 2.93 33.93
N VAL A 418 -6.10 4.04 34.27
CA VAL A 418 -6.19 5.29 33.49
C VAL A 418 -5.65 5.11 32.06
N PHE A 419 -4.56 4.35 31.89
CA PHE A 419 -4.02 4.05 30.56
C PHE A 419 -4.94 3.18 29.72
N GLN A 420 -5.53 2.14 30.31
CA GLN A 420 -6.49 1.27 29.64
C GLN A 420 -7.76 2.04 29.26
N LEU A 421 -8.28 2.88 30.15
CA LEU A 421 -9.45 3.71 29.87
C LEU A 421 -9.18 4.69 28.72
N LYS A 422 -8.04 5.41 28.75
CA LYS A 422 -7.62 6.29 27.64
C LYS A 422 -7.37 5.53 26.33
N ARG A 423 -7.03 4.24 26.37
CA ARG A 423 -6.82 3.39 25.18
C ARG A 423 -8.15 2.93 24.60
N VAL A 424 -9.12 2.56 25.43
CA VAL A 424 -10.48 2.20 24.99
C VAL A 424 -11.18 3.41 24.37
N LEU A 425 -11.05 4.59 24.97
CA LEU A 425 -11.67 5.82 24.44
C LEU A 425 -11.07 6.32 23.12
N ARG A 426 -9.84 5.88 22.76
CA ARG A 426 -9.10 6.28 21.55
C ARG A 426 -9.18 5.28 20.38
N LYS A 427 -9.83 4.12 20.55
CA LYS A 427 -9.70 3.01 19.60
C LYS A 427 -10.53 3.14 18.32
N ASP A 428 -11.38 4.17 18.22
CA ASP A 428 -12.28 4.40 17.08
C ASP A 428 -12.16 5.87 16.57
N SER A 429 -10.95 6.41 16.41
CA SER A 429 -10.72 7.82 15.99
C SER A 429 -9.86 7.93 14.73
#